data_AF-A0A1R4HTR5-F1
#
_entry.id   AF-A0A1R4HTR5-F1
#
_cell.length_a   1.000
_cell.length_b   1.000
_cell.length_c   1.000
_cell.angle_alpha   90.00
_cell.angle_beta   90.00
_cell.angle_gamma   90.00
#
_symmetry.space_group_name_H-M   'P 1'
#
loop_
_entity.id
_entity.type
_entity.pdbx_description
1 polymer ?
#
loop_
_entity_poly.entity_id
_entity_poly.type
_entity_poly.pdbx_seq_one_letter_code
_entity_poly.pdbx_strand_id
1 'polypeptide(L)'
;MREELPHREEETVQFTAYVAGGRTDGPPGEERIVRLLGPAVPAWDRLLAGCAELSPAVQVSWKYYLDGGWLCRVQRGTKNLAWLALREGYATVTCYFAERYRTQLAAIPGCAWVSTAPVLGRLLPVHLELRAEGDADVALRVLATKGE
;
A
#
# COMPACT_ATOMS: atom_id res chain seq x y z
N MET A 1 -1.78 39.85 -7.53
CA MET A 1 -0.46 39.25 -7.23
C MET A 1 -0.67 38.20 -6.14
N ARG A 2 -0.78 36.93 -6.54
CA ARG A 2 -0.77 35.75 -5.67
C ARG A 2 0.16 34.76 -6.37
N GLU A 3 1.41 34.76 -5.95
CA GLU A 3 2.35 33.67 -6.18
C GLU A 3 1.97 32.57 -5.20
N GLU A 4 1.56 31.36 -5.63
CA GLU A 4 1.67 30.15 -4.82
C GLU A 4 1.87 28.89 -5.69
N LEU A 5 3.15 28.50 -5.75
CA LEU A 5 3.74 27.17 -5.83
C LEU A 5 3.57 26.32 -7.12
N PRO A 6 4.70 25.89 -7.73
CA PRO A 6 4.67 25.00 -8.88
C PRO A 6 4.14 23.63 -8.47
N HIS A 7 3.16 23.14 -9.22
CA HIS A 7 2.77 21.74 -9.25
C HIS A 7 4.03 20.89 -9.45
N ARG A 8 4.51 20.27 -8.36
CA ARG A 8 5.49 19.19 -8.47
C ARG A 8 4.75 18.06 -9.17
N GLU A 9 4.97 17.94 -10.47
CA GLU A 9 4.75 16.70 -11.21
C GLU A 9 5.67 15.66 -10.55
N GLU A 10 5.16 15.00 -9.51
CA GLU A 10 5.70 13.74 -9.06
C GLU A 10 5.44 12.75 -10.19
N GLU A 11 6.51 12.49 -10.96
CA GLU A 11 6.64 11.38 -11.89
C GLU A 11 5.85 10.19 -11.37
N THR A 12 4.70 9.98 -12.01
CA THR A 12 3.81 8.87 -11.71
C THR A 12 4.51 7.62 -12.22
N VAL A 13 5.30 7.00 -11.35
CA VAL A 13 5.74 5.62 -11.58
C VAL A 13 4.45 4.81 -11.65
N GLN A 14 4.13 4.34 -12.85
CA GLN A 14 2.91 3.60 -13.16
C GLN A 14 2.89 2.27 -12.39
N PHE A 15 2.46 2.32 -11.13
CA PHE A 15 1.99 1.16 -10.36
C PHE A 15 0.47 1.05 -10.49
N THR A 16 -0.02 1.19 -11.71
CA THR A 16 -1.45 1.22 -12.00
C THR A 16 -1.92 -0.20 -12.21
N ALA A 17 -2.34 -0.82 -11.11
CA ALA A 17 -3.41 -1.77 -11.24
C ALA A 17 -4.54 -1.46 -10.27
N TYR A 18 -5.72 -1.58 -10.83
CA TYR A 18 -6.95 -1.03 -10.37
C TYR A 18 -7.90 -2.17 -10.10
N VAL A 19 -8.77 -1.99 -9.12
CA VAL A 19 -10.04 -2.70 -9.16
C VAL A 19 -10.90 -1.95 -10.17
N ALA A 20 -10.87 -2.33 -11.45
CA ALA A 20 -11.64 -1.69 -12.52
C ALA A 20 -13.14 -1.67 -12.17
N GLY A 21 -13.65 -0.52 -11.78
CA GLY A 21 -15.04 -0.31 -11.37
C GLY A 21 -15.39 1.14 -11.68
N GLY A 22 -16.42 1.36 -12.49
CA GLY A 22 -16.83 2.70 -12.88
C GLY A 22 -17.12 3.57 -11.65
N ARG A 23 -17.04 4.89 -11.83
CA ARG A 23 -17.27 5.92 -10.80
C ARG A 23 -18.60 5.75 -10.02
N THR A 24 -19.54 4.97 -10.55
CA THR A 24 -20.90 4.75 -10.04
C THR A 24 -21.05 3.62 -9.03
N ASP A 25 -20.06 2.71 -8.88
CA ASP A 25 -20.24 1.48 -8.09
C ASP A 25 -19.74 1.56 -6.63
N GLY A 26 -19.22 2.71 -6.19
CA GLY A 26 -18.63 2.84 -4.86
C GLY A 26 -17.35 1.99 -4.68
N PRO A 27 -16.72 2.02 -3.48
CA PRO A 27 -15.55 1.19 -3.20
C PRO A 27 -15.90 -0.31 -3.35
N PRO A 28 -14.92 -1.18 -3.66
CA PRO A 28 -15.17 -2.62 -3.75
C PRO A 28 -15.82 -3.13 -2.45
N GLY A 29 -17.06 -3.61 -2.57
CA GLY A 29 -17.73 -4.34 -1.50
C GLY A 29 -17.11 -5.72 -1.27
N GLU A 30 -17.46 -6.34 -0.15
CA GLU A 30 -16.91 -7.62 0.30
C GLU A 30 -16.98 -8.73 -0.77
N GLU A 31 -18.13 -8.92 -1.41
CA GLU A 31 -18.31 -9.93 -2.47
C GLU A 31 -17.30 -9.76 -3.62
N ARG A 32 -17.02 -8.52 -4.00
CA ARG A 32 -16.06 -8.20 -5.07
C ARG A 32 -14.63 -8.46 -4.62
N ILE A 33 -14.31 -8.15 -3.36
CA ILE A 33 -13.00 -8.45 -2.77
C ILE A 33 -12.78 -9.95 -2.75
N VAL A 34 -13.75 -10.72 -2.23
CA VAL A 34 -13.68 -12.18 -2.15
C VAL A 34 -13.53 -12.80 -3.53
N ARG A 35 -14.33 -12.36 -4.51
CA ARG A 35 -14.26 -12.85 -5.89
C ARG A 35 -12.90 -12.57 -6.54
N LEU A 36 -12.35 -11.38 -6.31
CA LEU A 36 -11.12 -10.95 -6.97
C LEU A 36 -9.88 -11.58 -6.34
N LEU A 37 -9.82 -11.65 -5.00
CA LEU A 37 -8.67 -12.19 -4.28
C LEU A 37 -8.68 -13.71 -4.20
N GLY A 38 -9.86 -14.33 -4.15
CA GLY A 38 -10.01 -15.78 -4.03
C GLY A 38 -9.20 -16.33 -2.84
N PRO A 39 -8.22 -17.22 -3.07
CA PRO A 39 -7.38 -17.78 -1.99
C PRO A 39 -6.59 -16.75 -1.17
N ALA A 40 -6.40 -15.52 -1.66
CA ALA A 40 -5.65 -14.48 -0.96
C ALA A 40 -6.51 -13.68 0.06
N VAL A 41 -7.80 -13.97 0.20
CA VAL A 41 -8.69 -13.31 1.17
C VAL A 41 -8.14 -13.36 2.61
N PRO A 42 -7.67 -14.51 3.14
CA PRO A 42 -7.11 -14.56 4.49
C PRO A 42 -5.91 -13.62 4.69
N ALA A 43 -5.07 -13.47 3.66
CA ALA A 43 -3.94 -12.53 3.71
C ALA A 43 -4.41 -11.07 3.79
N TRP A 44 -5.45 -10.74 3.05
CA TRP A 44 -6.07 -9.41 3.08
C TRP A 44 -6.68 -9.10 4.45
N ASP A 45 -7.48 -10.01 4.99
CA ASP A 45 -8.12 -9.84 6.30
C ASP A 45 -7.08 -9.73 7.43
N ARG A 46 -6.04 -10.57 7.38
CA ARG A 46 -4.92 -10.52 8.33
C ARG A 46 -4.19 -9.18 8.28
N LEU A 47 -3.95 -8.63 7.10
CA LEU A 47 -3.33 -7.30 6.94
C LEU A 47 -4.20 -6.21 7.55
N LEU A 48 -5.51 -6.21 7.26
CA LEU A 48 -6.43 -5.18 7.75
C LEU A 48 -6.54 -5.23 9.28
N ALA A 49 -6.69 -6.42 9.84
CA ALA A 49 -6.70 -6.63 11.29
C ALA A 49 -5.39 -6.14 11.93
N GLY A 50 -4.24 -6.54 11.39
CA GLY A 50 -2.94 -6.11 11.90
C GLY A 50 -2.71 -4.60 11.77
N CYS A 51 -3.23 -3.95 10.73
CA CYS A 51 -3.15 -2.49 10.60
C CYS A 51 -3.88 -1.77 11.74
N ALA A 52 -5.04 -2.29 12.17
CA ALA A 52 -5.76 -1.74 13.32
C ALA A 52 -4.99 -1.93 14.64
N GLU A 53 -4.22 -3.02 14.75
CA GLU A 53 -3.37 -3.32 15.91
C GLU A 53 -2.10 -2.46 15.99
N LEU A 54 -1.58 -1.96 14.87
CA LEU A 54 -0.37 -1.14 14.84
C LEU A 54 -0.50 0.15 15.66
N SER A 55 -1.69 0.78 15.66
CA SER A 55 -2.00 1.96 16.47
C SER A 55 -3.47 2.33 16.32
N PRO A 56 -4.14 2.84 17.38
CA PRO A 56 -5.52 3.33 17.29
C PRO A 56 -5.70 4.52 16.34
N ALA A 57 -4.60 5.19 15.94
CA ALA A 57 -4.62 6.28 14.98
C ALA A 57 -4.52 5.81 13.52
N VAL A 58 -4.35 4.50 13.28
CA VAL A 58 -4.32 3.94 11.92
C VAL A 58 -5.75 3.84 11.39
N GLN A 59 -5.93 4.36 10.18
CA GLN A 59 -7.18 4.34 9.45
C GLN A 59 -6.96 3.77 8.06
N VAL A 60 -7.91 2.96 7.63
CA VAL A 60 -7.97 2.35 6.31
C VAL A 60 -9.14 2.97 5.56
N SER A 61 -8.89 3.56 4.38
CA SER A 61 -9.90 4.30 3.64
C SER A 61 -9.77 4.10 2.14
N TRP A 62 -10.89 4.02 1.43
CA TRP A 62 -10.88 3.89 -0.03
C TRP A 62 -10.76 5.27 -0.71
N LYS A 63 -9.93 5.33 -1.75
CA LYS A 63 -9.69 6.51 -2.59
C LYS A 63 -9.97 6.13 -4.03
N TYR A 64 -10.89 6.86 -4.68
CA TYR A 64 -11.15 6.72 -6.10
C TYR A 64 -10.20 7.59 -6.91
N TYR A 65 -9.62 7.04 -7.96
CA TYR A 65 -8.73 7.74 -8.89
C TYR A 65 -9.44 8.00 -10.23
N LEU A 66 -9.01 9.06 -10.93
CA LEU A 66 -9.65 9.54 -12.17
C LEU A 66 -9.63 8.51 -13.31
N ASP A 67 -8.71 7.55 -13.23
CA ASP A 67 -8.50 6.44 -14.15
C ASP A 67 -9.47 5.26 -13.95
N GLY A 68 -10.43 5.35 -13.03
CA GLY A 68 -11.46 4.32 -12.84
C GLY A 68 -11.13 3.26 -11.79
N GLY A 69 -10.11 3.51 -10.96
CA GLY A 69 -9.69 2.56 -9.94
C GLY A 69 -9.92 3.00 -8.51
N TRP A 70 -10.08 2.02 -7.63
CA TRP A 70 -10.06 2.20 -6.19
C TRP A 70 -8.71 1.74 -5.62
N LEU A 71 -8.06 2.61 -4.86
CA LEU A 71 -6.94 2.26 -4.01
C LEU A 71 -7.36 2.41 -2.56
N CYS A 72 -6.93 1.46 -1.73
CA CYS A 72 -7.14 1.54 -0.31
C CYS A 72 -5.90 2.19 0.33
N ARG A 73 -6.10 3.28 1.07
CA ARG A 73 -5.05 4.05 1.72
C ARG A 73 -5.02 3.69 3.20
N VAL A 74 -3.84 3.28 3.67
CA VAL A 74 -3.53 3.13 5.10
C VAL A 74 -2.82 4.39 5.56
N GLN A 75 -3.36 5.07 6.57
CA GLN A 75 -2.78 6.29 7.10
C GLN A 75 -2.79 6.30 8.63
N ARG A 76 -1.84 6.99 9.24
CA ARG A 76 -1.78 7.25 10.68
C ARG A 76 -1.83 8.76 10.91
N GLY A 77 -2.95 9.27 11.39
CA GLY A 77 -3.23 10.72 11.36
C GLY A 77 -3.13 11.26 9.92
N THR A 78 -2.23 12.22 9.68
CA THR A 78 -1.98 12.77 8.34
C THR A 78 -0.94 11.98 7.52
N LYS A 79 -0.19 11.08 8.15
CA LYS A 79 0.92 10.34 7.51
C LYS A 79 0.38 9.17 6.70
N ASN A 80 0.71 9.13 5.40
CA ASN A 80 0.46 7.95 4.56
C ASN A 80 1.45 6.82 4.91
N LEU A 81 0.90 5.68 5.34
CA LEU A 81 1.69 4.49 5.61
C LEU A 81 1.86 3.67 4.33
N ALA A 82 0.75 3.34 3.67
CA ALA A 82 0.77 2.54 2.46
C ALA A 82 -0.45 2.77 1.56
N TRP A 83 -0.28 2.29 0.34
CA TRP A 83 -1.33 2.10 -0.63
C TRP A 83 -1.53 0.60 -0.86
N LEU A 84 -2.77 0.17 -0.75
CA LEU A 84 -3.21 -1.18 -1.02
C LEU A 84 -4.01 -1.17 -2.31
N ALA A 85 -3.79 -2.18 -3.14
CA ALA A 85 -4.56 -2.37 -4.35
C ALA A 85 -4.91 -3.84 -4.53
N LEU A 86 -6.11 -4.12 -5.02
CA LEU A 86 -6.53 -5.48 -5.30
C LEU A 86 -6.11 -5.86 -6.72
N ARG A 87 -5.71 -7.12 -6.89
CA ARG A 87 -5.34 -7.74 -8.16
C ARG A 87 -6.07 -9.08 -8.24
N GLU A 88 -6.21 -9.60 -9.44
CA GLU A 88 -6.75 -10.95 -9.59
C GLU A 88 -5.83 -11.96 -8.90
N GLY A 89 -6.36 -12.62 -7.87
CA GLY A 89 -5.68 -13.64 -7.06
C GLY A 89 -4.73 -13.14 -5.97
N TYR A 90 -4.54 -11.82 -5.79
CA TYR A 90 -3.66 -11.26 -4.74
C TYR A 90 -3.93 -9.78 -4.45
N ALA A 91 -3.42 -9.25 -3.35
CA ALA A 91 -3.39 -7.81 -3.10
C ALA A 91 -1.94 -7.29 -3.13
N THR A 92 -1.74 -6.00 -3.34
CA THR A 92 -0.42 -5.38 -3.27
C THR A 92 -0.36 -4.34 -2.17
N VAL A 93 0.76 -4.26 -1.46
CA VAL A 93 1.08 -3.21 -0.49
C VAL A 93 2.26 -2.40 -1.02
N THR A 94 2.05 -1.12 -1.26
CA THR A 94 3.10 -0.19 -1.69
C THR A 94 3.35 0.86 -0.62
N CYS A 95 4.60 0.92 -0.15
CA CYS A 95 5.07 1.84 0.87
C CYS A 95 6.26 2.65 0.33
N TYR A 96 6.36 3.92 0.71
CA TYR A 96 7.51 4.76 0.36
C TYR A 96 8.28 5.16 1.63
N PHE A 97 9.56 4.81 1.70
CA PHE A 97 10.44 5.08 2.84
C PHE A 97 11.51 6.09 2.48
N ALA A 98 12.06 6.79 3.49
CA ALA A 98 13.34 7.47 3.29
C ALA A 98 14.46 6.42 3.16
N GLU A 99 15.49 6.70 2.35
CA GLU A 99 16.58 5.75 2.09
C GLU A 99 17.31 5.26 3.37
N ARG A 100 17.34 6.08 4.43
CA ARG A 100 17.92 5.70 5.74
C ARG A 100 17.32 4.42 6.34
N TYR A 101 16.10 4.03 5.96
CA TYR A 101 15.46 2.81 6.44
C TYR A 101 15.88 1.55 5.64
N ARG A 102 16.69 1.68 4.58
CA ARG A 102 17.07 0.56 3.69
C ARG A 102 17.63 -0.63 4.46
N THR A 103 18.60 -0.41 5.34
CA THR A 103 19.24 -1.49 6.11
C THR A 103 18.25 -2.19 7.03
N GLN A 104 17.38 -1.44 7.71
CA GLN A 104 16.34 -1.99 8.58
C GLN A 104 15.31 -2.80 7.79
N LEU A 105 14.88 -2.29 6.63
CA LEU A 105 13.93 -2.97 5.74
C LEU A 105 14.51 -4.25 5.14
N ALA A 106 15.77 -4.23 4.71
CA ALA A 106 16.45 -5.39 4.13
C ALA A 106 16.67 -6.52 5.14
N ALA A 107 16.68 -6.21 6.45
CA ALA A 107 16.78 -7.19 7.52
C ALA A 107 15.46 -7.94 7.79
N ILE A 108 14.32 -7.46 7.27
CA ILE A 108 13.03 -8.15 7.40
C ILE A 108 13.07 -9.42 6.52
N PRO A 109 12.72 -10.61 7.07
CA PRO A 109 12.64 -11.83 6.26
C PRO A 109 11.73 -11.64 5.03
N GLY A 110 12.24 -12.00 3.85
CA GLY A 110 11.56 -11.78 2.56
C GLY A 110 11.84 -10.43 1.90
N CYS A 111 12.53 -9.50 2.56
CA CYS A 111 12.80 -8.14 2.07
C CYS A 111 14.27 -7.86 1.71
N ALA A 112 15.14 -8.87 1.63
CA ALA A 112 16.56 -8.68 1.34
C ALA A 112 16.82 -7.91 0.02
N TRP A 113 15.91 -8.03 -0.95
CA TRP A 113 15.93 -7.30 -2.23
C TRP A 113 15.90 -5.77 -2.08
N VAL A 114 15.40 -5.25 -0.94
CA VAL A 114 15.36 -3.81 -0.65
C VAL A 114 16.78 -3.22 -0.58
N SER A 115 17.80 -4.04 -0.28
CA SER A 115 19.21 -3.59 -0.27
C SER A 115 19.68 -3.04 -1.62
N THR A 116 19.14 -3.54 -2.73
CA THR A 116 19.51 -3.14 -4.09
C THR A 116 18.41 -2.38 -4.84
N ALA A 117 17.25 -2.17 -4.21
CA ALA A 117 16.12 -1.50 -4.85
C ALA A 117 16.46 -0.02 -5.19
N PRO A 118 16.08 0.46 -6.38
CA PRO A 118 16.34 1.84 -6.78
C PRO A 118 15.56 2.84 -5.93
N VAL A 119 16.17 3.99 -5.67
CA VAL A 119 15.49 5.13 -5.04
C VAL A 119 14.80 5.94 -6.13
N LEU A 120 13.53 6.26 -5.91
CA LEU A 120 12.75 7.17 -6.75
C LEU A 120 12.83 8.57 -6.13
N GLY A 121 13.70 9.41 -6.70
CA GLY A 121 14.01 10.74 -6.17
C GLY A 121 14.67 10.67 -4.78
N ARG A 122 13.87 10.71 -3.71
CA ARG A 122 14.31 10.57 -2.30
C ARG A 122 13.63 9.43 -1.54
N LEU A 123 12.78 8.68 -2.24
CA LEU A 123 11.92 7.67 -1.65
C LEU A 123 12.32 6.28 -2.14
N LEU A 124 12.46 5.36 -1.21
CA LEU A 124 12.66 3.94 -1.46
C LEU A 124 11.27 3.27 -1.51
N PRO A 125 10.78 2.88 -2.70
CA PRO A 125 9.55 2.12 -2.81
C PRO A 125 9.77 0.70 -2.28
N VAL A 126 8.87 0.26 -1.41
CA VAL A 126 8.75 -1.13 -0.99
C VAL A 126 7.40 -1.65 -1.47
N HIS A 127 7.43 -2.59 -2.40
CA HIS A 127 6.27 -3.23 -2.99
C HIS A 127 6.21 -4.69 -2.55
N LEU A 128 5.08 -5.11 -1.98
CA LEU A 128 4.84 -6.47 -1.51
C LEU A 128 3.55 -6.99 -2.13
N GLU A 129 3.54 -8.28 -2.45
CA GLU A 129 2.32 -9.00 -2.86
C GLU A 129 1.80 -9.83 -1.70
N LEU A 130 0.50 -9.80 -1.49
CA LEU A 130 -0.21 -10.58 -0.47
C LEU A 130 -0.93 -11.72 -1.16
N ARG A 131 -0.33 -12.90 -1.13
CA ARG A 131 -0.87 -14.15 -1.69
C ARG A 131 -1.29 -15.12 -0.59
N ALA A 132 -0.60 -15.09 0.55
CA ALA A 132 -0.88 -15.90 1.73
C ALA A 132 -0.71 -15.09 3.03
N GLU A 133 -1.21 -15.61 4.15
CA GLU A 133 -1.16 -14.93 5.45
C GLU A 133 0.27 -14.54 5.88
N GLY A 134 1.27 -15.36 5.55
CA GLY A 134 2.68 -15.03 5.83
C GLY A 134 3.16 -13.75 5.14
N ASP A 135 2.64 -13.43 3.96
CA ASP A 135 2.95 -12.18 3.26
C ASP A 135 2.39 -10.97 4.01
N ALA A 136 1.22 -11.14 4.63
CA ALA A 136 0.59 -10.10 5.44
C ALA A 136 1.43 -9.78 6.68
N ASP A 137 2.00 -10.80 7.33
CA ASP A 137 2.91 -10.60 8.46
C ASP A 137 4.19 -9.85 8.05
N VAL A 138 4.74 -10.14 6.87
CA VAL A 138 5.88 -9.39 6.31
C VAL A 138 5.49 -7.93 6.06
N ALA A 139 4.33 -7.70 5.44
CA ALA A 139 3.83 -6.34 5.19
C ALA A 139 3.60 -5.56 6.49
N LEU A 140 3.04 -6.18 7.53
CA LEU A 140 2.84 -5.54 8.83
C LEU A 140 4.17 -5.14 9.48
N ARG A 141 5.21 -5.96 9.39
CA ARG A 141 6.57 -5.61 9.85
C ARG A 141 7.15 -4.43 9.09
N VAL A 142 6.95 -4.39 7.77
CA VAL A 142 7.37 -3.24 6.95
C VAL A 142 6.63 -1.97 7.38
N LEU A 143 5.31 -2.04 7.58
CA LEU A 143 4.51 -0.89 8.03
C LEU A 143 4.93 -0.39 9.41
N ALA A 144 5.29 -1.30 10.33
CA ALA A 144 5.75 -0.96 11.67
C ALA A 144 7.04 -0.12 11.66
N THR A 145 7.98 -0.38 10.74
CA THR A 145 9.22 0.42 10.55
C THR A 145 8.92 1.89 10.22
N LYS A 146 7.77 2.17 9.62
CA LYS A 146 7.32 3.54 9.33
C LYS A 146 6.72 4.23 10.56
N GLY A 147 6.45 3.45 11.60
CA GLY A 147 5.81 3.85 12.83
C GLY A 147 6.76 4.44 13.87
N GLU A 148 8.04 4.07 13.81
CA GLU A 148 9.19 4.53 14.61
C GLU A 148 9.77 5.86 14.09
#